data_AF-A0A7C7NIY2-F1
#
_entry.id   AF-A0A7C7NIY2-F1
#
_cell.length_a   1.000
_cell.length_b   1.000
_cell.length_c   1.000
_cell.angle_alpha   90.00
_cell.angle_beta   90.00
_cell.angle_gamma   90.00
#
_symmetry.space_group_name_H-M   'P 1'
#
loop_
_entity.id
_entity.type
_entity.pdbx_description
1 polymer ?
#
loop_
_entity_poly.entity_id
_entity_poly.type
_entity_poly.pdbx_seq_one_letter_code
_entity_poly.pdbx_strand_id
1 'polypeptide(L)'
;MAIWKSSLPEVLGIAPDTMTTAEYWNETVTLPSGIKLPIRRAKVTYHYKTRIINEVVELHFVNIDNIYSLTNFEPSHYELDGILKSIELLATGFPQLTADDVLKYKVLIEYGTPNDFDGSWHRYKNKDTKFAVRVIDDKHLAVQLHSRLIERQLKQAIQDVYSEDGIELRKQQLLEGFDL
;
A
#
# COMPACT_ATOMS: atom_id res chain seq x y z
N MET A 1 -4.19 0.88 15.64
CA MET A 1 -2.76 0.51 15.56
C MET A 1 -2.43 0.31 14.09
N ALA A 2 -1.26 0.76 13.63
CA ALA A 2 -0.90 0.67 12.23
C ALA A 2 -0.49 -0.78 11.90
N ILE A 3 -1.30 -1.48 11.11
CA ILE A 3 -1.10 -2.87 10.65
C ILE A 3 0.02 -3.01 9.59
N TRP A 4 0.88 -2.01 9.46
CA TRP A 4 1.99 -2.03 8.51
C TRP A 4 2.98 -3.11 8.92
N LYS A 5 3.64 -3.73 7.93
CA LYS A 5 4.53 -4.90 8.09
C LYS A 5 3.83 -6.23 8.35
N SER A 6 2.50 -6.29 8.45
CA SER A 6 1.82 -7.57 8.37
C SER A 6 2.21 -8.27 7.07
N SER A 7 2.62 -9.53 7.19
CA SER A 7 3.05 -10.32 6.05
C SER A 7 1.85 -10.80 5.24
N LEU A 8 2.07 -11.10 3.96
CA LEU A 8 1.01 -11.62 3.10
C LEU A 8 0.34 -12.90 3.66
N PRO A 9 1.08 -13.91 4.19
CA PRO A 9 0.46 -15.07 4.82
C PRO A 9 -0.38 -14.75 6.06
N GLU A 10 0.06 -13.80 6.90
CA GLU A 10 -0.72 -13.38 8.08
C GLU A 10 -2.07 -12.78 7.67
N VAL A 11 -2.08 -11.95 6.63
CA VAL A 11 -3.29 -11.31 6.13
C VAL A 11 -4.23 -12.31 5.45
N LEU A 12 -3.69 -13.27 4.69
CA LEU A 12 -4.47 -14.36 4.10
C LEU A 12 -5.03 -15.31 5.15
N GLY A 13 -4.30 -15.56 6.24
CA GLY A 13 -4.74 -16.46 7.33
C GLY A 13 -5.94 -15.93 8.14
N ILE A 14 -6.20 -14.63 8.10
CA ILE A 14 -7.35 -13.98 8.76
C ILE A 14 -8.46 -13.58 7.79
N ALA A 15 -8.32 -13.91 6.50
CA ALA A 15 -9.30 -13.58 5.48
C ALA A 15 -10.64 -14.28 5.77
N PRO A 16 -11.77 -13.55 5.81
CA PRO A 16 -13.08 -14.15 6.04
C PRO A 16 -13.56 -15.00 4.87
N ASP A 17 -12.99 -14.79 3.68
CA ASP A 17 -13.27 -15.55 2.46
C ASP A 17 -12.06 -16.41 2.07
N THR A 18 -12.23 -17.73 2.13
CA THR A 18 -11.20 -18.73 1.85
C THR A 18 -10.81 -18.80 0.37
N MET A 19 -11.53 -18.10 -0.53
CA MET A 19 -11.20 -18.04 -1.96
C MET A 19 -10.30 -16.86 -2.34
N THR A 20 -9.90 -16.02 -1.39
CA THR A 20 -9.08 -14.84 -1.69
C THR A 20 -7.65 -15.24 -2.06
N THR A 21 -7.23 -14.96 -3.30
CA THR A 21 -5.87 -15.24 -3.79
C THR A 21 -5.06 -13.97 -3.95
N ALA A 22 -3.74 -14.07 -3.80
CA ALA A 22 -2.83 -12.98 -4.08
C ALA A 22 -2.49 -12.89 -5.58
N GLU A 23 -2.52 -11.68 -6.12
CA GLU A 23 -2.04 -11.34 -7.46
C GLU A 23 -0.64 -10.74 -7.36
N TYR A 24 0.31 -11.19 -8.18
CA TYR A 24 1.70 -10.72 -8.15
C TYR A 24 2.08 -9.98 -9.43
N TRP A 25 2.85 -8.91 -9.32
CA TRP A 25 3.40 -8.20 -10.48
C TRP A 25 4.74 -7.52 -10.17
N ASN A 26 5.37 -7.01 -11.23
CA ASN A 26 6.55 -6.16 -11.12
C ASN A 26 6.16 -4.71 -11.40
N GLU A 27 6.35 -3.85 -10.41
CA GLU A 27 6.34 -2.41 -10.61
C GLU A 27 7.73 -1.96 -11.07
N THR A 28 7.84 -1.18 -12.13
CA THR A 28 9.14 -0.70 -12.60
C THR A 28 9.46 0.67 -12.00
N VAL A 29 10.54 0.75 -11.22
CA VAL A 29 11.10 2.01 -10.73
C VAL A 29 12.32 2.38 -11.58
N THR A 30 12.36 3.60 -12.10
CA THR A 30 13.53 4.10 -12.83
C THR A 30 14.44 4.85 -11.86
N LEU A 31 15.67 4.37 -11.71
CA LEU A 31 16.68 5.00 -10.85
C LEU A 31 17.26 6.26 -11.53
N PRO A 32 17.90 7.17 -10.76
CA PRO A 32 18.55 8.36 -11.34
C PRO A 32 19.59 8.04 -12.43
N SER A 33 20.23 6.87 -12.36
CA SER A 33 21.17 6.37 -13.37
C SER A 33 20.51 5.89 -14.66
N GLY A 34 19.18 5.85 -14.73
CA GLY A 34 18.40 5.32 -15.86
C GLY A 34 18.15 3.80 -15.79
N ILE A 35 18.70 3.11 -14.79
CA ILE A 35 18.46 1.68 -14.57
C ILE A 35 16.98 1.45 -14.21
N LYS A 36 16.36 0.45 -14.85
CA LYS A 36 14.99 0.00 -14.54
C LYS A 36 15.04 -1.12 -13.52
N LEU A 37 14.58 -0.84 -12.31
CA LEU A 37 14.52 -1.79 -11.20
C LEU A 37 13.10 -2.36 -11.09
N PRO A 38 12.90 -3.68 -11.27
CA PRO A 38 11.64 -4.32 -10.95
C PRO A 38 11.47 -4.44 -9.42
N ILE A 39 10.41 -3.85 -8.89
CA ILE A 39 9.95 -4.01 -7.51
C ILE A 39 8.83 -5.04 -7.49
N ARG A 40 9.01 -6.11 -6.70
CA ARG A 40 8.04 -7.18 -6.55
C ARG A 40 6.88 -6.71 -5.68
N ARG A 41 5.67 -6.80 -6.23
CA ARG A 41 4.44 -6.40 -5.58
C ARG A 41 3.46 -7.55 -5.53
N ALA A 42 2.60 -7.52 -4.52
CA ALA A 42 1.45 -8.40 -4.44
C ALA A 42 0.21 -7.60 -4.03
N LYS A 43 -0.96 -8.10 -4.38
CA LYS A 43 -2.25 -7.53 -4.00
C LYS A 43 -3.22 -8.63 -3.63
N VAL A 44 -4.03 -8.33 -2.63
CA VAL A 44 -5.16 -9.15 -2.23
C VAL A 44 -6.42 -8.29 -2.27
N THR A 45 -7.47 -8.77 -2.94
CA THR A 45 -8.71 -8.02 -3.13
C THR A 45 -9.85 -8.66 -2.35
N TYR A 46 -10.52 -7.89 -1.51
CA TYR A 46 -11.68 -8.31 -0.74
C TYR A 46 -12.92 -7.56 -1.20
N HIS A 47 -14.04 -8.27 -1.23
CA HIS A 47 -15.35 -7.70 -1.48
C HIS A 47 -16.16 -7.79 -0.20
N TYR A 48 -16.48 -6.63 0.38
CA TYR A 48 -17.32 -6.53 1.56
C TYR A 48 -18.66 -5.92 1.19
N LYS A 49 -19.74 -6.56 1.62
CA LYS A 49 -21.10 -6.07 1.39
C LYS A 49 -21.85 -6.00 2.70
N THR A 50 -22.45 -4.85 2.94
CA THR A 50 -23.40 -4.66 4.04
C THR A 50 -24.77 -4.30 3.48
N ARG A 51 -25.72 -4.00 4.37
CA ARG A 51 -27.01 -3.44 3.98
C ARG A 51 -26.90 -2.08 3.28
N ILE A 52 -25.87 -1.29 3.58
CA ILE A 52 -25.78 0.12 3.17
C ILE A 52 -24.59 0.44 2.26
N ILE A 53 -23.63 -0.48 2.12
CA ILE A 53 -22.46 -0.29 1.25
C ILE A 53 -22.06 -1.56 0.50
N ASN A 54 -21.53 -1.38 -0.70
CA ASN A 54 -20.59 -2.32 -1.32
C ASN A 54 -19.19 -1.69 -1.21
N GLU A 55 -18.23 -2.44 -0.70
CA GLU A 55 -16.84 -2.00 -0.56
C GLU A 55 -15.92 -3.01 -1.22
N VAL A 56 -15.00 -2.52 -2.05
CA VAL A 56 -13.86 -3.28 -2.57
C VAL A 56 -12.62 -2.78 -1.85
N VAL A 57 -11.93 -3.67 -1.14
CA VAL A 57 -10.68 -3.36 -0.43
C VAL A 57 -9.53 -4.10 -1.10
N GLU A 58 -8.56 -3.34 -1.59
CA GLU A 58 -7.30 -3.89 -2.10
C GLU A 58 -6.19 -3.66 -1.07
N LEU A 59 -5.58 -4.74 -0.60
CA LEU A 59 -4.39 -4.72 0.23
C LEU A 59 -3.17 -4.90 -0.68
N HIS A 60 -2.27 -3.93 -0.68
CA HIS A 60 -1.08 -3.90 -1.51
C HIS A 60 0.16 -4.18 -0.66
N PHE A 61 1.04 -4.99 -1.20
CA PHE A 61 2.25 -5.47 -0.53
C PHE A 61 3.48 -5.27 -1.41
N VAL A 62 4.63 -5.18 -0.77
CA VAL A 62 5.95 -5.10 -1.42
C VAL A 62 6.93 -6.07 -0.77
N ASN A 63 7.75 -6.72 -1.60
CA ASN A 63 8.88 -7.49 -1.12
C ASN A 63 10.15 -6.64 -1.23
N ILE A 64 10.52 -5.98 -0.12
CA ILE A 64 11.73 -5.16 -0.02
C ILE A 64 12.98 -6.04 -0.07
N ASP A 65 12.92 -7.22 0.54
CA ASP A 65 14.06 -8.14 0.62
C ASP A 65 14.50 -8.64 -0.76
N ASN A 66 13.61 -8.63 -1.75
CA ASN A 66 13.94 -8.93 -3.14
C ASN A 66 14.95 -7.93 -3.74
N ILE A 67 15.04 -6.70 -3.23
CA ILE A 67 16.05 -5.72 -3.66
C ILE A 67 17.46 -6.19 -3.28
N TYR A 68 17.61 -6.73 -2.07
CA TYR A 68 18.88 -7.27 -1.60
C TYR A 68 19.19 -8.62 -2.26
N SER A 69 18.17 -9.48 -2.44
CA SER A 69 18.29 -10.80 -3.05
C SER A 69 17.23 -11.05 -4.11
N LEU A 70 17.63 -10.93 -5.39
CA LEU A 70 16.72 -11.06 -6.54
C LEU A 70 16.06 -12.45 -6.67
N THR A 71 16.58 -13.46 -5.95
CA THR A 71 16.03 -14.82 -5.91
C THR A 71 15.01 -15.03 -4.78
N ASN A 72 14.81 -14.04 -3.91
CA ASN A 72 13.80 -14.12 -2.85
C ASN A 72 12.41 -13.84 -3.42
N PHE A 73 11.58 -14.87 -3.50
CA PHE A 73 10.18 -14.79 -3.93
C PHE A 73 9.20 -15.26 -2.86
N GLU A 74 9.69 -15.48 -1.64
CA GLU A 74 8.91 -16.12 -0.58
C GLU A 74 7.77 -15.18 -0.11
N PRO A 75 6.51 -15.64 -0.07
CA PRO A 75 5.35 -14.82 0.30
C PRO A 75 5.47 -14.12 1.66
N SER A 76 6.17 -14.71 2.64
CA SER A 76 6.36 -14.11 3.97
C SER A 76 7.15 -12.80 3.95
N HIS A 77 7.91 -12.53 2.89
CA HIS A 77 8.68 -11.30 2.72
C HIS A 77 7.89 -10.16 2.07
N TYR A 78 6.63 -10.40 1.69
CA TYR A 78 5.73 -9.34 1.21
C TYR A 78 5.08 -8.64 2.41
N GLU A 79 5.44 -7.38 2.61
CA GLU A 79 4.93 -6.54 3.70
C GLU A 79 3.83 -5.60 3.20
N LEU A 80 2.75 -5.45 3.98
CA LEU A 80 1.64 -4.54 3.66
C LEU A 80 2.12 -3.07 3.61
N ASP A 81 1.96 -2.42 2.45
CA ASP A 81 2.39 -1.05 2.22
C ASP A 81 1.26 -0.11 1.77
N GLY A 82 0.15 -0.66 1.27
CA GLY A 82 -0.98 0.11 0.79
C GLY A 82 -2.34 -0.54 1.08
N ILE A 83 -3.35 0.29 1.29
CA ILE A 83 -4.75 -0.11 1.36
C ILE A 83 -5.55 0.84 0.48
N LEU A 84 -6.18 0.32 -0.56
CA LEU A 84 -7.08 1.07 -1.41
C LEU A 84 -8.50 0.58 -1.18
N LYS A 85 -9.45 1.51 -1.07
CA LYS A 85 -10.87 1.17 -0.90
C LYS A 85 -11.70 1.92 -1.91
N SER A 86 -12.60 1.20 -2.58
CA SER A 86 -13.68 1.77 -3.37
C SER A 86 -14.99 1.46 -2.66
N ILE A 87 -15.73 2.50 -2.27
CA ILE A 87 -16.96 2.38 -1.49
C ILE A 87 -18.12 2.92 -2.32
N GLU A 88 -19.14 2.11 -2.51
CA GLU A 88 -20.44 2.49 -3.08
C GLU A 88 -21.49 2.49 -1.96
N LEU A 89 -22.22 3.59 -1.82
CA LEU A 89 -23.38 3.70 -0.95
C LEU A 89 -24.62 3.13 -1.64
N LEU A 90 -25.23 2.15 -0.99
CA LEU A 90 -26.50 1.59 -1.40
C LEU A 90 -27.65 2.50 -0.96
N ALA A 91 -28.75 2.49 -1.71
CA ALA A 91 -29.92 3.33 -1.40
C ALA A 91 -30.47 3.02 0.01
N THR A 92 -30.36 3.98 0.92
CA THR A 92 -30.78 3.83 2.33
C THR A 92 -32.26 4.12 2.57
N GLY A 93 -32.99 4.62 1.56
CA GLY A 93 -34.34 5.16 1.75
C GLY A 93 -34.29 6.61 2.27
N PHE A 94 -35.23 7.02 3.13
CA PHE A 94 -35.18 8.32 3.79
C PHE A 94 -34.68 8.17 5.24
N PRO A 95 -33.66 8.94 5.69
CA PRO A 95 -32.86 9.88 4.89
C PRO A 95 -31.91 9.16 3.92
N GLN A 96 -31.64 9.82 2.79
CA GLN A 96 -30.62 9.35 1.85
C GLN A 96 -29.23 9.74 2.37
N LEU A 97 -28.36 8.76 2.51
CA LEU A 97 -26.96 8.98 2.84
C LEU A 97 -26.18 9.28 1.56
N THR A 98 -25.41 10.37 1.55
CA THR A 98 -24.52 10.74 0.45
C THR A 98 -23.06 10.51 0.82
N ALA A 99 -22.19 10.47 -0.19
CA ALA A 99 -20.75 10.38 -0.01
C ALA A 99 -20.18 11.60 0.74
N ASP A 100 -20.74 12.79 0.52
CA ASP A 100 -20.40 14.00 1.27
C ASP A 100 -20.77 13.87 2.76
N ASP A 101 -21.87 13.20 3.10
CA ASP A 101 -22.20 12.92 4.50
C ASP A 101 -21.16 12.01 5.15
N VAL A 102 -20.66 10.99 4.44
CA VAL A 102 -19.59 10.13 4.94
C VAL A 102 -18.31 10.94 5.15
N LEU A 103 -17.92 11.76 4.17
CA LEU A 103 -16.76 12.63 4.29
C LEU A 103 -16.87 13.56 5.50
N LYS A 104 -18.04 14.20 5.68
CA LYS A 104 -18.27 15.16 6.76
C LYS A 104 -18.38 14.52 8.13
N TYR A 105 -19.19 13.48 8.27
CA TYR A 105 -19.55 12.92 9.57
C TYR A 105 -18.71 11.72 9.99
N LYS A 106 -17.91 11.14 9.09
CA LYS A 106 -16.95 10.08 9.44
C LYS A 106 -15.53 10.55 9.31
N VAL A 107 -15.15 11.12 8.17
CA VAL A 107 -13.74 11.47 7.94
C VAL A 107 -13.36 12.75 8.69
N LEU A 108 -14.05 13.87 8.45
CA LEU A 108 -13.68 15.15 9.04
C LEU A 108 -13.80 15.16 10.57
N ILE A 109 -14.76 14.41 11.13
CA ILE A 109 -14.88 14.27 12.58
C ILE A 109 -13.71 13.47 13.17
N GLU A 110 -13.27 12.40 12.50
CA GLU A 110 -12.22 11.53 13.03
C GLU A 110 -10.80 12.05 12.76
N TYR A 111 -10.57 12.64 11.60
CA TYR A 111 -9.25 13.10 11.15
C TYR A 111 -9.06 14.62 11.19
N GLY A 112 -10.12 15.40 11.45
CA GLY A 112 -10.08 16.85 11.46
C GLY A 112 -9.92 17.48 10.07
N THR A 113 -9.32 18.67 10.02
CA THR A 113 -9.02 19.38 8.77
C THR A 113 -7.87 18.68 8.02
N PRO A 114 -7.99 18.44 6.70
CA PRO A 114 -6.92 17.83 5.92
C PRO A 114 -5.65 18.70 5.92
N ASN A 115 -4.50 18.03 5.81
CA ASN A 115 -3.21 18.70 5.65
C ASN A 115 -3.03 19.32 4.26
N ASP A 116 -3.71 18.77 3.25
CA ASP A 116 -3.66 19.22 1.86
C ASP A 116 -4.96 18.85 1.12
N PHE A 117 -5.33 19.67 0.13
CA PHE A 117 -6.47 19.44 -0.74
C PHE A 117 -6.17 19.98 -2.15
N ASP A 118 -6.28 19.12 -3.16
CA ASP A 118 -5.97 19.47 -4.57
C ASP A 118 -7.21 19.75 -5.43
N GLY A 119 -8.38 19.94 -4.81
CA GLY A 119 -9.66 20.03 -5.52
C GLY A 119 -10.38 18.68 -5.68
N SER A 120 -9.75 17.56 -5.32
CA SER A 120 -10.39 16.23 -5.35
C SER A 120 -10.10 15.39 -4.11
N TRP A 121 -8.84 15.30 -3.70
CA TRP A 121 -8.38 14.45 -2.60
C TRP A 121 -8.13 15.24 -1.33
N HIS A 122 -8.82 14.87 -0.26
CA HIS A 122 -8.51 15.33 1.10
C HIS A 122 -7.39 14.47 1.67
N ARG A 123 -6.23 15.06 1.92
CA ARG A 123 -5.03 14.33 2.35
C ARG A 123 -4.67 14.62 3.79
N TYR A 124 -4.37 13.55 4.50
CA TYR A 124 -4.00 13.53 5.91
C TYR A 124 -2.70 12.75 6.06
N LYS A 125 -1.86 13.17 6.99
CA LYS A 125 -0.62 12.46 7.28
C LYS A 125 -0.34 12.47 8.77
N ASN A 126 0.08 11.31 9.27
CA ASN A 126 0.73 11.21 10.57
C ASN A 126 2.17 10.69 10.38
N LYS A 127 2.80 10.26 11.47
CA LYS A 127 4.16 9.70 11.48
C LYS A 127 4.32 8.53 10.52
N ASP A 128 3.35 7.62 10.48
CA ASP A 128 3.48 6.29 9.90
C ASP A 128 2.57 6.06 8.67
N THR A 129 1.56 6.90 8.47
CA THR A 129 0.51 6.73 7.46
C THR A 129 0.27 8.02 6.68
N LYS A 130 0.12 7.89 5.36
CA LYS A 130 -0.56 8.87 4.50
C LYS A 130 -1.97 8.33 4.24
N PHE A 131 -2.99 9.09 4.60
CA PHE A 131 -4.39 8.77 4.35
C PHE A 131 -4.95 9.80 3.37
N ALA A 132 -5.69 9.36 2.37
CA ALA A 132 -6.38 10.23 1.44
C ALA A 132 -7.79 9.70 1.17
N VAL A 133 -8.75 10.60 1.05
CA VAL A 133 -10.11 10.27 0.64
C VAL A 133 -10.61 11.27 -0.39
N ARG A 134 -11.42 10.80 -1.33
CA ARG A 134 -12.18 11.66 -2.23
C ARG A 134 -13.61 11.17 -2.37
N VAL A 135 -14.50 12.12 -2.57
CA VAL A 135 -15.85 11.89 -3.07
C VAL A 135 -15.77 11.88 -4.60
N ILE A 136 -16.29 10.84 -5.23
CA ILE A 136 -16.32 10.68 -6.69
C ILE A 136 -17.65 11.23 -7.22
N ASP A 137 -18.75 10.84 -6.58
CA ASP A 137 -20.11 11.32 -6.80
C ASP A 137 -20.93 11.12 -5.51
N ASP A 138 -22.24 11.38 -5.55
CA ASP A 138 -23.14 11.27 -4.39
C ASP A 138 -23.14 9.90 -3.69
N LYS A 139 -22.68 8.82 -4.36
CA LYS A 139 -22.69 7.46 -3.82
C LYS A 139 -21.30 6.83 -3.73
N HIS A 140 -20.30 7.35 -4.41
CA HIS A 140 -19.01 6.70 -4.51
C HIS A 140 -17.90 7.47 -3.80
N LEU A 141 -17.12 6.77 -3.00
CA LEU A 141 -15.89 7.28 -2.39
C LEU A 141 -14.70 6.40 -2.76
N ALA A 142 -13.52 7.03 -2.85
CA ALA A 142 -12.25 6.31 -2.85
C ALA A 142 -11.42 6.71 -1.64
N VAL A 143 -10.81 5.72 -1.00
CA VAL A 143 -9.91 5.88 0.15
C VAL A 143 -8.57 5.23 -0.17
N GLN A 144 -7.48 5.87 0.24
CA GLN A 144 -6.12 5.37 0.10
C GLN A 144 -5.37 5.52 1.41
N LEU A 145 -4.69 4.45 1.84
CA LEU A 145 -3.74 4.48 2.94
C LEU A 145 -2.42 3.95 2.43
N HIS A 146 -1.34 4.64 2.74
CA HIS A 146 0.01 4.19 2.42
C HIS A 146 0.92 4.29 3.64
N SER A 147 1.76 3.27 3.81
CA SER A 147 2.74 3.22 4.87
C SER A 147 3.94 4.11 4.57
N ARG A 148 4.13 5.14 5.39
CA ARG A 148 5.36 5.97 5.36
C ARG A 148 6.57 5.22 5.89
N LEU A 149 6.35 4.15 6.66
CA LEU A 149 7.41 3.31 7.19
C LEU A 149 7.99 2.45 6.05
N ILE A 150 7.13 1.71 5.35
CA ILE A 150 7.52 0.85 4.23
C ILE A 150 8.11 1.70 3.09
N GLU A 151 7.51 2.85 2.78
CA GLU A 151 8.07 3.76 1.76
C GLU A 151 9.51 4.18 2.06
N ARG A 152 9.85 4.42 3.35
CA ARG A 152 11.21 4.75 3.76
C ARG A 152 12.15 3.55 3.65
N GLN A 153 11.71 2.36 4.09
CA GLN A 153 12.50 1.14 3.99
C GLN A 153 12.80 0.78 2.54
N LEU A 154 11.81 0.91 1.65
CA LEU A 154 11.99 0.68 0.21
C LEU A 154 13.02 1.63 -0.39
N LYS A 155 12.93 2.93 -0.10
CA LYS A 155 13.91 3.92 -0.57
C LYS A 155 15.30 3.65 -0.02
N GLN A 156 15.41 3.27 1.24
CA GLN A 156 16.69 2.91 1.86
C GLN A 156 17.29 1.68 1.19
N ALA A 157 16.52 0.63 0.96
CA ALA A 157 17.00 -0.59 0.30
C ALA A 157 17.51 -0.32 -1.12
N ILE A 158 16.80 0.53 -1.87
CA ILE A 158 17.26 0.97 -3.19
C ILE A 158 18.59 1.72 -3.07
N GLN A 159 18.72 2.63 -2.10
CA GLN A 159 19.95 3.37 -1.87
C GLN A 159 21.11 2.44 -1.47
N ASP A 160 20.87 1.50 -0.56
CA ASP A 160 21.89 0.57 -0.04
C ASP A 160 22.45 -0.34 -1.14
N VAL A 161 21.64 -0.70 -2.14
CA VAL A 161 22.03 -1.66 -3.18
C VAL A 161 22.50 -0.98 -4.47
N TYR A 162 21.90 0.15 -4.83
CA TYR A 162 22.07 0.76 -6.15
C TYR A 162 22.72 2.15 -6.14
N SER A 163 23.15 2.65 -4.98
CA SER A 163 24.08 3.79 -4.92
C SER A 163 25.50 3.37 -5.31
N GLU A 164 26.38 4.34 -5.60
CA GLU A 164 27.79 4.08 -5.88
C GLU A 164 28.45 3.30 -4.73
N ASP A 165 28.30 3.78 -3.50
CA ASP A 165 28.81 3.12 -2.30
C ASP A 165 28.18 1.72 -2.11
N GLY A 166 26.88 1.58 -2.36
CA GLY A 166 26.17 0.31 -2.26
C GLY A 166 26.67 -0.74 -3.25
N ILE A 167 26.96 -0.33 -4.48
CA ILE A 167 27.53 -1.18 -5.53
C ILE A 167 28.95 -1.60 -5.14
N GLU A 168 29.80 -0.68 -4.66
CA GLU A 168 31.16 -1.00 -4.24
C GLU A 168 31.18 -1.95 -3.03
N LEU A 169 30.32 -1.73 -2.04
CA LEU A 169 30.18 -2.64 -0.90
C LEU A 169 29.79 -4.06 -1.36
N ARG A 170 28.84 -4.17 -2.30
CA ARG A 170 28.42 -5.47 -2.84
C ARG A 170 29.55 -6.16 -3.61
N LYS A 171 30.37 -5.42 -4.35
CA LYS A 171 31.58 -5.97 -4.98
C LYS A 171 32.56 -6.49 -3.94
N GLN A 172 32.82 -5.75 -2.86
CA GLN A 172 33.72 -6.18 -1.79
C GLN A 172 33.24 -7.49 -1.14
N GLN A 173 31.95 -7.60 -0.82
CA GLN A 173 31.35 -8.82 -0.27
C GLN A 173 31.46 -10.02 -1.22
N LEU A 174 31.31 -9.80 -2.54
CA LEU A 174 31.51 -10.87 -3.52
C LEU A 174 32.98 -11.31 -3.60
N LEU A 175 33.93 -10.38 -3.42
CA LEU A 175 35.37 -10.67 -3.40
C LEU A 175 35.80 -11.40 -2.12
N GLU A 176 35.13 -11.21 -0.98
CA GLU A 176 35.40 -11.99 0.25
C GLU A 176 35.14 -13.50 0.06
N GLY A 177 34.22 -13.86 -0.83
CA GLY A 177 33.95 -15.27 -1.19
C GLY A 177 34.90 -15.85 -2.23
N PHE A 178 35.88 -15.07 -2.70
CA PHE A 178 36.83 -15.48 -3.72
C PHE A 178 38.18 -15.83 -3.08
N ASP A 179 38.47 -17.13 -2.94
CA ASP A 179 39.81 -17.61 -2.58
C ASP A 179 40.73 -17.62 -3.82
N LEU A 180 41.97 -17.15 -3.64
CA LEU A 180 43.03 -17.12 -4.67
C LEU A 180 43.91 -18.37 -4.65
#